data_AF-A0A931VP42-F1
#
_entry.id   AF-A0A931VP42-F1
#
_cell.length_a   1.000
_cell.length_b   1.000
_cell.length_c   1.000
_cell.angle_alpha   90.00
_cell.angle_beta   90.00
_cell.angle_gamma   90.00
#
_symmetry.space_group_name_H-M   'P 1'
#
loop_
_entity.id
_entity.type
_entity.pdbx_description
1 polymer ?
#
loop_
_entity_poly.entity_id
_entity_poly.type
_entity_poly.pdbx_seq_one_letter_code
_entity_poly.pdbx_strand_id
1 'polypeptide(L)'
;MSLRKLSEVAGISNPYLSQIERGLRKPSAEILQQIAKALSLSAETLYVRAGILEEREGGDDFTAVLFGDHRLTSEQKQVLLRVYQSFVLQNGGEAMTTDLRPVADDQADDQPDDQADDQPDDQPDDHRPDDQGDGRSDVG
;
A
#
# COMPACT_ATOMS: atom_id res chain seq x y z
N MET A 1 -17.96 -0.91 -15.45
CA MET A 1 -17.41 0.04 -14.46
C MET A 1 -17.57 1.45 -15.03
N SER A 2 -17.83 2.48 -14.22
CA SER A 2 -17.75 3.89 -14.65
C SER A 2 -16.46 4.53 -14.12
N LEU A 3 -15.94 5.61 -14.74
CA LEU A 3 -14.77 6.33 -14.21
C LEU A 3 -14.98 6.77 -12.76
N ARG A 4 -16.20 7.22 -12.40
CA ARG A 4 -16.52 7.57 -11.01
C ARG A 4 -16.39 6.37 -10.06
N LYS A 5 -16.97 5.21 -10.41
CA LYS A 5 -16.86 4.01 -9.57
C LYS A 5 -15.43 3.47 -9.51
N LEU A 6 -14.65 3.62 -10.58
CA LEU A 6 -13.23 3.29 -10.61
C LEU A 6 -12.41 4.20 -9.67
N SER A 7 -12.64 5.52 -9.67
CA SER A 7 -12.02 6.43 -8.69
C SER A 7 -12.37 6.07 -7.24
N GLU A 8 -13.64 5.73 -6.97
CA GLU A 8 -14.09 5.32 -5.63
C GLU A 8 -13.44 3.99 -5.16
N VAL A 9 -13.18 3.03 -6.06
CA VAL A 9 -12.60 1.71 -5.71
C VAL A 9 -11.08 1.71 -5.73
N ALA A 10 -10.44 2.53 -6.58
CA ALA A 10 -8.99 2.64 -6.66
C ALA A 10 -8.38 3.63 -5.66
N GLY A 11 -9.18 4.47 -5.01
CA GLY A 11 -8.71 5.57 -4.14
C GLY A 11 -8.17 6.79 -4.88
N ILE A 12 -8.21 6.78 -6.22
CA ILE A 12 -7.66 7.83 -7.08
C ILE A 12 -8.70 8.92 -7.33
N SER A 13 -8.33 10.20 -7.23
CA SER A 13 -9.28 11.29 -7.49
C SER A 13 -9.81 11.27 -8.93
N ASN A 14 -11.14 11.42 -9.08
CA ASN A 14 -11.80 11.34 -10.38
C ASN A 14 -11.24 12.33 -11.43
N PRO A 15 -10.91 13.60 -11.10
CA PRO A 15 -10.30 14.51 -12.07
C PRO A 15 -8.95 14.05 -12.61
N TYR A 16 -8.12 13.39 -11.79
CA TYR A 16 -6.82 12.86 -12.19
C TYR A 16 -6.96 11.58 -13.03
N LEU A 17 -7.88 10.69 -12.64
CA LEU A 17 -8.25 9.52 -13.43
C LEU A 17 -8.74 9.92 -14.85
N SER A 18 -9.54 10.98 -14.93
CA SER A 18 -9.98 11.61 -16.18
C SER A 18 -8.90 12.42 -16.91
N GLN A 19 -7.70 12.61 -16.36
CA GLN A 19 -6.54 13.13 -17.12
C GLN A 19 -5.75 11.97 -17.73
N ILE A 20 -5.63 10.85 -17.02
CA ILE A 20 -4.97 9.61 -17.50
C ILE A 20 -5.75 9.02 -18.69
N GLU A 21 -7.07 8.91 -18.59
CA GLU A 21 -7.93 8.34 -19.65
C GLU A 21 -7.89 9.14 -20.97
N ARG A 22 -7.70 10.47 -20.91
CA ARG A 22 -7.47 11.33 -22.09
C ARG A 22 -6.00 11.43 -22.53
N GLY A 23 -5.09 10.63 -21.95
CA GLY A 23 -3.66 10.67 -22.25
C GLY A 23 -2.92 11.95 -21.82
N LEU A 24 -3.55 12.83 -21.04
CA LEU A 24 -2.99 14.13 -20.62
C LEU A 24 -1.99 14.00 -19.45
N ARG A 25 -1.89 12.81 -18.85
CA ARG A 25 -0.93 12.46 -17.80
C ARG A 25 -0.43 11.04 -17.99
N LYS A 26 0.88 10.82 -17.81
CA LYS A 26 1.43 9.48 -17.60
C LYS A 26 1.25 9.12 -16.12
N PRO A 27 0.54 8.01 -15.79
CA PRO A 27 0.46 7.53 -14.42
C PRO A 27 1.78 6.90 -13.94
N SER A 28 1.99 6.84 -12.63
CA SER A 28 3.07 6.04 -12.02
C SER A 28 2.70 4.54 -11.99
N ALA A 29 3.69 3.69 -11.74
CA ALA A 29 3.47 2.26 -11.54
C ALA A 29 2.46 1.97 -10.41
N GLU A 30 2.58 2.67 -9.29
CA GLU A 30 1.65 2.62 -8.15
C GLU A 30 0.18 2.94 -8.54
N ILE A 31 -0.02 4.00 -9.32
CA ILE A 31 -1.35 4.39 -9.82
C ILE A 31 -1.91 3.31 -10.77
N LEU A 32 -1.06 2.67 -11.57
CA LEU A 32 -1.46 1.55 -12.42
C LEU A 32 -1.77 0.28 -11.62
N GLN A 33 -1.05 0.00 -10.52
CA GLN A 33 -1.38 -1.06 -9.56
C GLN A 33 -2.76 -0.83 -8.92
N GLN A 34 -3.03 0.39 -8.45
CA GLN A 34 -4.34 0.76 -7.89
C GLN A 34 -5.48 0.57 -8.90
N ILE A 35 -5.28 0.99 -10.15
CA ILE A 35 -6.25 0.79 -11.25
C ILE A 35 -6.42 -0.70 -11.59
N ALA A 36 -5.32 -1.47 -11.67
CA ALA A 36 -5.37 -2.90 -11.98
C ALA A 36 -6.15 -3.68 -10.91
N LYS A 37 -5.85 -3.44 -9.62
CA LYS A 37 -6.54 -4.00 -8.46
C LYS A 37 -8.04 -3.67 -8.48
N ALA A 38 -8.40 -2.42 -8.75
CA ALA A 38 -9.79 -1.97 -8.84
C ALA A 38 -10.57 -2.47 -10.07
N LEU A 39 -9.88 -3.03 -11.07
CA LEU A 39 -10.46 -3.67 -12.25
C LEU A 39 -10.34 -5.21 -12.23
N SER A 40 -9.72 -5.79 -11.21
CA SER A 40 -9.35 -7.21 -11.13
C SER A 40 -8.50 -7.69 -12.33
N LEU A 41 -7.61 -6.84 -12.82
CA LEU A 41 -6.65 -7.11 -13.90
C LEU A 41 -5.23 -7.28 -13.34
N SER A 42 -4.34 -7.90 -14.13
CA SER A 42 -2.90 -7.87 -13.84
C SER A 42 -2.33 -6.46 -14.07
N ALA A 43 -1.48 -6.00 -13.15
CA ALA A 43 -0.75 -4.75 -13.31
C ALA A 43 0.24 -4.82 -14.50
N GLU A 44 0.76 -6.00 -14.83
CA GLU A 44 1.61 -6.25 -16.00
C GLU A 44 0.96 -5.76 -17.30
N THR A 45 -0.31 -6.09 -17.52
CA THR A 45 -1.07 -5.67 -18.72
C THR A 45 -1.19 -4.14 -18.85
N LEU A 46 -1.12 -3.41 -17.73
CA LEU A 46 -1.13 -1.95 -17.71
C LEU A 46 0.29 -1.36 -17.80
N TYR A 47 1.29 -2.03 -17.23
CA TYR A 47 2.71 -1.63 -17.34
C TYR A 47 3.23 -1.74 -18.78
N VAL A 48 2.89 -2.83 -19.49
CA VAL A 48 3.22 -3.00 -20.92
C VAL A 48 2.57 -1.90 -21.76
N ARG A 49 1.26 -1.65 -21.58
CA ARG A 49 0.56 -0.55 -22.26
C ARG A 49 1.10 0.85 -21.91
N ALA A 50 1.70 1.03 -20.74
CA ALA A 50 2.32 2.28 -20.34
C ALA A 50 3.77 2.45 -20.83
N GLY A 51 4.37 1.41 -21.40
CA GLY A 51 5.80 1.38 -21.74
C GLY A 51 6.72 1.39 -20.51
N ILE A 52 6.22 0.86 -19.37
CA ILE A 52 6.96 0.71 -18.11
C ILE A 52 7.60 -0.69 -18.02
N LEU A 53 7.03 -1.66 -18.73
CA LEU A 53 7.51 -3.04 -18.83
C LEU A 53 7.53 -3.44 -20.32
N GLU A 54 8.51 -4.24 -20.71
CA GLU A 54 8.58 -4.81 -22.06
C GLU A 54 7.59 -5.96 -22.22
N GLU A 55 6.99 -6.10 -23.40
CA GLU A 55 6.08 -7.22 -23.69
C GLU A 55 6.90 -8.52 -23.81
N ARG A 56 6.52 -9.57 -23.06
CA ARG A 56 7.26 -10.84 -23.03
C ARG A 56 6.97 -11.69 -24.28
N GLU A 57 7.62 -11.33 -25.39
CA GLU A 57 7.44 -11.94 -26.73
C GLU A 57 7.49 -13.49 -26.74
N GLY A 58 8.26 -14.12 -25.84
CA GLY A 58 8.49 -15.57 -25.83
C GLY A 58 7.35 -16.46 -25.33
N GLY A 59 6.25 -15.90 -24.81
CA GLY A 59 5.19 -16.63 -24.10
C GLY A 59 4.63 -17.85 -24.86
N ASP A 60 4.01 -17.59 -26.01
CA ASP A 60 3.48 -18.63 -26.91
C ASP A 60 4.54 -19.15 -27.90
N ASP A 61 5.40 -18.25 -28.42
CA ASP A 61 6.30 -18.55 -29.54
C ASP A 61 7.31 -19.67 -29.24
N PHE A 62 7.86 -19.72 -28.03
CA PHE A 62 8.79 -20.81 -27.66
C PHE A 62 8.17 -22.19 -27.88
N THR A 63 6.87 -22.36 -27.63
CA THR A 63 6.20 -23.64 -27.85
C THR A 63 6.04 -23.95 -29.34
N ALA A 64 5.69 -22.95 -30.16
CA ALA A 64 5.57 -23.10 -31.62
C ALA A 64 6.92 -23.45 -32.27
N VAL A 65 7.98 -22.73 -31.91
CA VAL A 65 9.37 -22.99 -32.36
C VAL A 65 9.84 -24.38 -31.91
N LEU A 66 9.62 -24.74 -30.64
CA LEU A 66 10.02 -26.04 -30.10
C LEU A 66 9.30 -27.21 -30.78
N PHE A 67 8.01 -27.09 -31.06
CA PHE A 67 7.29 -28.14 -31.80
C PHE A 67 7.65 -28.16 -33.28
N GLY A 68 7.96 -27.01 -33.89
CA GLY A 68 8.42 -26.91 -35.28
C GLY A 68 9.81 -27.49 -35.56
N ASP A 69 10.73 -27.52 -34.59
CA ASP A 69 12.10 -28.00 -34.83
C ASP A 69 12.15 -29.52 -35.07
N HIS A 70 12.41 -29.94 -36.31
CA HIS A 70 12.54 -31.35 -36.70
C HIS A 70 13.83 -32.04 -36.22
N ARG A 71 14.79 -31.30 -35.66
CA ARG A 71 16.06 -31.85 -35.12
C ARG A 71 15.88 -32.47 -33.73
N LEU A 72 14.78 -32.16 -33.04
CA LEU A 72 14.50 -32.59 -31.67
C LEU A 72 13.48 -33.74 -31.65
N THR A 73 13.76 -34.78 -30.87
CA THR A 73 12.80 -35.86 -30.62
C THR A 73 11.65 -35.40 -29.71
N SER A 74 10.52 -36.10 -29.72
CA SER A 74 9.37 -35.80 -28.85
C SER A 74 9.75 -35.78 -27.36
N GLU A 75 10.67 -36.65 -26.95
CA GLU A 75 11.20 -36.71 -25.58
C GLU A 75 12.06 -35.48 -25.25
N GLN A 76 12.97 -35.09 -26.15
CA GLN A 76 13.79 -33.88 -26.00
C GLN A 76 12.91 -32.62 -25.91
N LYS A 77 11.84 -32.54 -26.72
CA LYS A 77 10.84 -31.46 -26.64
C LYS A 77 10.12 -31.44 -25.29
N GLN A 78 9.71 -32.60 -24.77
CA GLN A 78 9.08 -32.69 -23.44
C GLN A 78 10.03 -32.28 -22.30
N VAL A 79 11.32 -32.63 -22.37
CA VAL A 79 12.33 -32.20 -21.38
C VAL A 79 12.54 -30.68 -21.44
N LEU A 80 12.74 -30.11 -22.63
CA LEU A 80 12.93 -28.67 -22.81
C LEU A 80 11.69 -27.87 -22.38
N LEU A 81 10.48 -28.35 -22.71
CA LEU A 81 9.23 -27.73 -22.30
C LEU A 81 9.06 -27.74 -20.77
N ARG A 82 9.41 -28.84 -20.09
CA ARG A 82 9.36 -28.94 -18.62
C ARG A 82 10.32 -27.96 -17.96
N VAL A 83 11.55 -27.85 -18.46
CA VAL A 83 12.56 -26.91 -17.93
C VAL A 83 12.12 -25.46 -18.15
N TYR A 84 11.65 -25.12 -19.35
CA TYR A 84 11.05 -23.81 -19.65
C TYR A 84 9.90 -23.48 -18.70
N GLN A 85 8.94 -24.40 -18.52
CA GLN A 85 7.82 -24.21 -17.60
C GLN A 85 8.27 -24.00 -16.15
N SER A 86 9.32 -24.69 -15.66
CA SER A 86 9.83 -24.45 -14.31
C SER A 86 10.39 -23.03 -14.12
N PHE A 87 11.13 -22.48 -15.10
CA PHE A 87 11.62 -21.11 -15.02
C PHE A 87 10.50 -20.07 -15.16
N VAL A 88 9.51 -20.30 -16.01
CA VAL A 88 8.34 -19.42 -16.15
C VAL A 88 7.52 -19.38 -14.85
N LEU A 89 7.30 -20.54 -14.20
CA LEU A 89 6.64 -20.59 -12.89
C LEU A 89 7.47 -19.93 -11.79
N GLN A 90 8.79 -20.18 -11.73
CA GLN A 90 9.66 -19.56 -10.73
C GLN A 90 9.65 -18.04 -10.84
N ASN A 91 9.90 -17.50 -12.03
CA ASN A 91 9.94 -16.05 -12.27
C ASN A 91 8.56 -15.39 -12.02
N GLY A 92 7.47 -16.11 -12.29
CA GLY A 92 6.11 -15.66 -11.95
C GLY A 92 5.83 -15.67 -10.44
N GLY A 93 6.38 -16.64 -9.71
CA GLY A 93 6.29 -16.73 -8.25
C GLY A 93 7.11 -15.67 -7.52
N GLU A 94 8.35 -15.42 -7.97
CA GLU A 94 9.24 -14.38 -7.40
C GLU A 94 8.67 -12.96 -7.59
N ALA A 95 7.91 -12.73 -8.67
CA ALA A 95 7.14 -11.51 -8.88
C ALA A 95 5.97 -11.34 -7.89
N MET A 96 5.44 -12.42 -7.29
CA MET A 96 4.39 -12.36 -6.26
C MET A 96 4.95 -12.29 -4.83
N THR A 97 6.09 -12.92 -4.53
CA THR A 97 6.67 -12.92 -3.17
C THR A 97 7.31 -11.59 -2.78
N THR A 98 7.67 -10.75 -3.75
CA THR A 98 8.33 -9.45 -3.51
C THR A 98 7.38 -8.36 -2.98
N ASP A 99 6.06 -8.48 -3.24
CA ASP A 99 5.05 -7.47 -2.85
C ASP A 99 4.42 -7.73 -1.46
N LEU A 100 4.91 -8.73 -0.72
CA LEU A 100 4.51 -9.04 0.66
C LEU A 100 5.59 -8.67 1.67
N ARG A 101 5.90 -7.37 1.76
CA ARG A 101 6.46 -6.83 3.00
C ARG A 101 5.36 -6.91 4.06
N PRO A 102 5.58 -7.55 5.23
CA PRO A 102 4.67 -7.37 6.34
C PRO A 102 4.70 -5.88 6.72
N VAL A 103 3.54 -5.25 6.70
CA VAL A 103 3.35 -4.02 7.47
C VAL A 103 3.53 -4.44 8.93
N ALA A 104 4.60 -3.98 9.57
CA ALA A 104 4.70 -4.11 11.01
C ALA A 104 3.54 -3.32 11.63
N ASP A 105 2.78 -3.95 12.52
CA ASP A 105 1.72 -3.27 13.25
C ASP A 105 2.32 -2.18 14.13
N ASP A 106 2.36 -0.95 13.61
CA ASP A 106 2.81 0.26 14.30
C ASP A 106 1.70 0.70 15.27
N GLN A 107 1.45 -0.15 16.26
CA GLN A 107 0.59 0.14 17.41
C GLN A 107 1.33 1.09 18.34
N ALA A 108 1.43 2.35 17.92
CA ALA A 108 1.74 3.45 18.82
C ALA A 108 0.60 3.56 19.85
N ASP A 109 0.95 3.51 21.14
CA ASP A 109 0.02 3.71 22.25
C ASP A 109 -0.71 5.05 22.13
N ASP A 110 -2.04 5.00 22.07
CA ASP A 110 -2.94 6.14 22.34
C ASP A 110 -3.85 5.74 23.50
N GLN A 111 -3.31 5.83 24.72
CA GLN A 111 -4.05 5.55 25.96
C GLN A 111 -4.77 6.83 26.40
N PRO A 112 -6.11 6.81 26.55
CA PRO A 112 -6.83 7.94 27.14
C PRO A 112 -6.61 7.96 28.65
N ASP A 113 -5.90 8.98 29.15
CA ASP A 113 -5.80 9.30 30.58
C ASP A 113 -7.17 9.79 31.11
N ASP A 114 -8.03 8.86 31.50
CA ASP A 114 -9.33 9.14 32.11
C ASP A 114 -9.54 8.20 33.32
N GLN A 115 -9.06 8.62 34.49
CA GLN A 115 -9.33 7.99 35.79
C GLN A 115 -9.78 9.05 36.80
N ALA A 116 -10.98 8.85 37.34
CA ALA A 116 -11.55 9.58 38.47
C ALA A 116 -11.52 8.69 39.75
N ASP A 117 -12.23 9.12 40.80
CA ASP A 117 -12.31 8.52 42.15
C ASP A 117 -11.01 8.72 42.99
N ASP A 118 -10.98 8.95 44.31
CA ASP A 118 -11.97 9.16 45.41
C ASP A 118 -11.18 9.92 46.54
N GLN A 119 -11.66 10.71 47.53
CA GLN A 119 -12.95 10.96 48.20
C GLN A 119 -13.11 12.45 48.59
N PRO A 120 -14.32 12.94 48.94
CA PRO A 120 -14.53 14.26 49.54
C PRO A 120 -14.33 14.26 51.08
N ASP A 121 -13.68 15.30 51.61
CA ASP A 121 -13.61 15.58 53.05
C ASP A 121 -14.46 16.80 53.41
N ASP A 122 -15.31 16.67 54.43
CA ASP A 122 -16.28 17.68 54.88
C ASP A 122 -16.24 17.83 56.41
N GLN A 123 -15.77 18.99 56.90
CA GLN A 123 -16.08 19.51 58.24
C GLN A 123 -15.68 20.99 58.41
N PRO A 124 -16.34 21.75 59.30
CA PRO A 124 -16.30 23.22 59.31
C PRO A 124 -15.48 23.85 60.45
N ASP A 125 -15.34 25.19 60.36
CA ASP A 125 -15.14 26.20 61.42
C ASP A 125 -14.24 25.88 62.63
N ASP A 126 -13.13 26.65 62.76
CA ASP A 126 -12.82 27.23 64.07
C ASP A 126 -12.09 28.60 64.02
N HIS A 127 -12.56 29.52 64.88
CA HIS A 127 -12.03 30.81 65.36
C HIS A 127 -11.06 31.71 64.54
N ARG A 128 -11.56 32.93 64.28
CA ARG A 128 -10.80 34.21 64.21
C ARG A 128 -10.31 34.64 65.62
N PRO A 129 -9.22 35.44 65.77
CA PRO A 129 -9.32 36.91 65.62
C PRO A 129 -8.09 37.62 65.03
N ASP A 130 -8.20 38.95 64.95
CA ASP A 130 -7.31 39.90 64.29
C ASP A 130 -6.11 40.37 65.16
N ASP A 131 -4.98 40.78 64.54
CA ASP A 131 -4.08 41.81 65.10
C ASP A 131 -3.25 42.54 64.01
N GLN A 132 -2.58 43.64 64.37
CA GLN A 132 -1.89 44.58 63.50
C GLN A 132 -0.51 44.10 62.97
N GLY A 133 -0.12 44.65 61.82
CA GLY A 133 1.21 44.50 61.21
C GLY A 133 1.57 45.67 60.28
N ASP A 134 1.28 46.90 60.71
CA ASP A 134 1.45 48.11 59.88
C ASP A 134 2.92 48.42 59.53
N GLY A 135 3.15 48.91 58.32
CA GLY A 135 4.45 48.95 57.67
C GLY A 135 5.38 50.03 58.20
N ARG A 136 6.46 49.62 58.87
CA ARG A 136 7.61 50.49 59.18
C ARG A 136 8.87 50.00 58.50
N SER A 137 9.38 50.79 57.55
CA SER A 137 10.71 50.65 56.97
C SER A 137 11.20 52.04 56.59
N ASP A 138 12.00 52.62 57.48
CA ASP A 138 12.54 53.99 57.41
C ASP A 138 14.02 53.94 57.03
N VAL A 139 14.34 54.32 55.79
CA VAL A 139 15.67 54.62 55.25
C VAL A 139 15.46 55.56 54.04
N GLY A 140 16.22 56.63 53.83
CA GLY A 140 17.32 57.21 54.61
C GLY A 140 18.19 58.10 53.75
#